data_AF-A0A941DJ38-F1
#
_entry.id   AF-A0A941DJ38-F1
#
_cell.length_a   1.000
_cell.length_b   1.000
_cell.length_c   1.000
_cell.angle_alpha   90.00
_cell.angle_beta   90.00
_cell.angle_gamma   90.00
#
_symmetry.space_group_name_H-M   'P 1'
#
loop_
_entity.id
_entity.type
_entity.pdbx_description
1 polymer ?
#
loop_
_entity_poly.entity_id
_entity_poly.type
_entity_poly.pdbx_seq_one_letter_code
_entity_poly.pdbx_strand_id
1 'polypeptide(L)'
;MISGVTSTVAHAGGPPILVYLMARNLAKQTFVATTAVFFTVLNTGKLLPYAALGFFTLDSWKIAASLAIFAPTGVWLGLYVLKIIPERYFYSLATSLLGISGIKLLYDALQL
;
A
#
# COMPACT_ATOMS: atom_id res chain seq x y z
N MET A 1 5.28 -12.49 7.85
CA MET A 1 5.59 -13.40 6.72
C MET A 1 4.49 -13.39 5.65
N ILE A 2 3.21 -13.55 6.02
CA ILE A 2 2.07 -13.55 5.05
C ILE A 2 2.03 -12.28 4.18
N SER A 3 2.13 -11.08 4.75
CA SER A 3 2.10 -9.81 3.98
C SER A 3 3.25 -9.66 2.96
N GLY A 4 4.44 -10.21 3.25
CA GLY A 4 5.58 -10.19 2.33
C GLY A 4 5.38 -11.16 1.16
N VAL A 5 4.86 -12.35 1.45
CA VAL A 5 4.52 -13.36 0.42
C VAL A 5 3.36 -12.85 -0.45
N THR A 6 2.27 -12.31 0.13
CA THR A 6 1.13 -11.79 -0.65
C THR A 6 1.45 -10.51 -1.42
N SER A 7 2.34 -9.64 -0.91
CA SER A 7 2.84 -8.46 -1.65
C SER A 7 3.67 -8.85 -2.87
N THR A 8 4.37 -9.97 -2.81
CA THR A 8 5.27 -10.43 -3.89
C THR A 8 4.51 -11.27 -4.92
N VAL A 9 3.57 -12.11 -4.49
CA VAL A 9 2.81 -13.02 -5.37
C VAL A 9 1.55 -12.37 -5.95
N ALA A 10 0.83 -11.55 -5.17
CA ALA A 10 -0.49 -11.04 -5.55
C ALA A 10 -0.59 -9.50 -5.53
N HIS A 11 0.50 -8.79 -5.22
CA HIS A 11 0.47 -7.36 -4.88
C HIS A 11 -0.55 -7.01 -3.77
N ALA A 12 -1.01 -8.02 -3.01
CA ALA A 12 -2.07 -7.93 -2.01
C ALA A 12 -1.51 -7.97 -0.59
N GLY A 13 -0.37 -7.32 -0.37
CA GLY A 13 0.26 -7.19 0.96
C GLY A 13 -0.51 -6.29 1.92
N GLY A 14 -1.39 -5.43 1.38
CA GLY A 14 -2.18 -4.42 2.09
C GLY A 14 -3.13 -4.98 3.14
N PRO A 15 -4.08 -5.86 2.79
CA PRO A 15 -5.09 -6.31 3.72
C PRO A 15 -4.55 -6.93 5.02
N PRO A 16 -3.54 -7.82 5.01
CA PRO A 16 -3.02 -8.40 6.25
C PRO A 16 -2.37 -7.39 7.21
N ILE A 17 -1.61 -6.41 6.70
CA ILE A 17 -0.97 -5.39 7.56
C ILE A 17 -2.01 -4.41 8.11
N LEU A 18 -3.03 -4.07 7.30
CA LEU A 18 -4.13 -3.20 7.72
C LEU A 18 -4.96 -3.85 8.85
N VAL A 19 -5.27 -5.15 8.76
CA VAL A 19 -5.93 -5.90 9.85
C VAL A 19 -5.10 -5.86 11.13
N TYR A 20 -3.79 -6.14 11.01
CA TYR A 20 -2.89 -6.16 12.15
C TYR A 20 -2.79 -4.80 12.85
N LEU A 21 -2.64 -3.71 12.09
CA LEU A 21 -2.52 -2.37 12.65
C LEU A 21 -3.86 -1.84 13.19
N MET A 22 -5.00 -2.20 12.58
CA MET A 22 -6.32 -1.85 13.10
C MET A 22 -6.58 -2.50 14.46
N ALA A 23 -6.17 -3.76 14.66
CA ALA A 23 -6.28 -4.45 15.94
C ALA A 23 -5.45 -3.79 17.07
N ARG A 24 -4.50 -2.91 16.73
CA ARG A 24 -3.64 -2.20 17.68
C ARG A 24 -4.16 -0.83 18.11
N ASN A 25 -5.36 -0.41 17.66
CA ASN A 25 -6.00 0.87 18.03
C ASN A 25 -5.04 2.07 18.00
N LEU A 26 -4.24 2.19 16.93
CA LEU A 26 -3.25 3.26 16.79
C LEU A 26 -3.94 4.61 16.50
N ALA A 27 -3.25 5.73 16.76
CA ALA A 27 -3.70 6.99 16.20
C ALA A 27 -3.65 6.92 14.66
N LYS A 28 -4.59 7.56 13.95
CA LYS A 28 -4.67 7.52 12.47
C LYS A 28 -3.36 7.92 11.78
N GLN A 29 -2.60 8.83 12.39
CA GLN A 29 -1.30 9.28 11.87
C GLN A 29 -0.23 8.19 11.98
N THR A 30 -0.13 7.55 13.14
CA THR A 30 0.80 6.43 13.38
C THR A 30 0.45 5.26 12.47
N PHE A 31 -0.84 4.95 12.29
CA PHE A 31 -1.32 3.91 11.39
C PHE A 31 -0.82 4.12 9.95
N VAL A 32 -1.01 5.34 9.40
CA VAL A 32 -0.58 5.67 8.04
C VAL A 32 0.94 5.69 7.93
N ALA A 33 1.64 6.26 8.92
CA ALA A 33 3.10 6.32 8.93
C ALA A 33 3.75 4.92 8.99
N THR A 34 3.26 4.03 9.86
CA THR A 34 3.75 2.65 9.96
C THR A 34 3.50 1.89 8.67
N THR A 35 2.31 2.05 8.07
CA THR A 35 1.97 1.41 6.80
C THR A 35 2.87 1.90 5.67
N ALA A 36 3.14 3.21 5.60
CA ALA A 36 4.02 3.80 4.61
C ALA A 36 5.45 3.24 4.73
N VAL A 37 6.05 3.26 5.93
CA VAL A 37 7.40 2.73 6.18
C VAL A 37 7.46 1.24 5.84
N PHE A 38 6.47 0.46 6.26
CA PHE A 38 6.41 -0.98 5.99
C PHE A 38 6.42 -1.27 4.49
N PHE A 39 5.60 -0.58 3.71
CA PHE A 39 5.58 -0.75 2.26
C PHE A 39 6.80 -0.17 1.56
N THR A 40 7.40 0.90 2.06
CA THR A 40 8.68 1.39 1.52
C THR A 40 9.74 0.31 1.63
N VAL A 41 9.95 -0.27 2.83
CA VAL A 41 10.94 -1.33 3.03
C VAL A 41 10.65 -2.56 2.16
N LEU A 42 9.39 -3.01 2.13
CA LEU A 42 9.00 -4.14 1.29
C LEU A 42 9.22 -3.89 -0.19
N ASN A 43 8.84 -2.72 -0.71
CA ASN A 43 8.98 -2.42 -2.14
C ASN A 43 10.42 -2.13 -2.54
N THR A 44 11.24 -1.52 -1.66
CA THR A 44 12.68 -1.39 -1.90
C THR A 44 13.34 -2.76 -2.04
N GLY A 45 12.91 -3.76 -1.26
CA GLY A 45 13.37 -5.14 -1.42
C GLY A 45 13.08 -5.74 -2.80
N LYS A 46 12.02 -5.29 -3.49
CA LYS A 46 11.67 -5.76 -4.86
C LYS A 46 12.60 -5.20 -5.94
N LEU A 47 13.29 -4.09 -5.68
CA LEU A 47 14.19 -3.48 -6.66
C LEU A 47 15.32 -4.43 -7.05
N LEU A 48 15.82 -5.25 -6.12
CA LEU A 48 16.89 -6.20 -6.38
C LEU A 48 16.47 -7.31 -7.38
N PRO A 49 15.37 -8.04 -7.17
CA PRO A 49 14.81 -8.94 -8.18
C PRO A 49 14.50 -8.25 -9.51
N TYR A 50 13.93 -7.05 -9.49
CA TYR A 50 13.62 -6.32 -10.73
C TYR A 50 14.87 -5.91 -11.50
N ALA A 51 15.97 -5.62 -10.82
CA ALA A 51 17.26 -5.37 -11.45
C ALA A 51 17.82 -6.65 -12.09
N ALA A 52 17.75 -7.77 -11.38
CA ALA A 52 18.19 -9.07 -11.91
C ALA A 52 17.39 -9.50 -13.15
N LEU A 53 16.12 -9.10 -13.25
CA LEU A 53 15.23 -9.38 -14.39
C LEU A 53 15.35 -8.34 -15.54
N GLY A 54 16.19 -7.32 -15.40
CA GLY A 54 16.45 -6.34 -16.47
C GLY A 54 15.34 -5.29 -16.69
N PHE A 55 14.46 -5.07 -15.71
CA PHE A 55 13.36 -4.09 -15.84
C PHE A 55 13.80 -2.62 -15.85
N PHE A 56 15.03 -2.32 -15.45
CA PHE A 56 15.59 -0.96 -15.45
C PHE A 56 16.18 -0.59 -16.81
N THR A 57 15.30 -0.26 -17.76
CA THR A 57 15.69 0.29 -19.07
C THR A 57 15.61 1.82 -19.07
N LEU A 58 16.25 2.45 -20.06
CA LEU A 58 16.25 3.91 -20.24
C LEU A 58 14.83 4.48 -20.38
N ASP A 59 13.91 3.73 -21.00
CA ASP A 59 12.51 4.14 -21.15
C ASP A 59 11.73 3.99 -19.84
N SER A 60 11.98 2.93 -19.05
CA SER A 60 11.44 2.80 -17.69
C SER A 60 11.83 3.99 -16.81
N TRP A 61 13.07 4.48 -16.93
CA TRP A 61 13.55 5.65 -16.20
C TRP A 61 12.87 6.96 -16.63
N LYS A 62 12.62 7.16 -17.93
CA LYS A 62 11.88 8.34 -18.42
C LYS A 62 10.44 8.36 -17.89
N ILE A 63 9.78 7.21 -17.93
CA ILE A 63 8.42 7.05 -17.39
C ILE A 63 8.42 7.28 -15.87
N ALA A 64 9.38 6.68 -15.15
CA ALA A 64 9.52 6.89 -13.72
C ALA A 64 9.75 8.38 -13.37
N ALA A 65 10.60 9.08 -14.12
CA ALA A 65 10.87 10.50 -13.90
C ALA A 65 9.64 11.39 -14.17
N SER A 66 8.88 11.11 -15.24
CA SER A 66 7.65 11.87 -15.53
C SER A 66 6.56 11.64 -14.48
N LEU A 67 6.50 10.44 -13.90
CA LEU A 67 5.56 10.10 -12.82
C LEU A 67 6.05 10.56 -11.43
N ALA A 68 7.37 10.67 -11.23
CA ALA A 68 7.97 11.01 -9.94
C ALA A 68 7.49 12.36 -9.41
N ILE A 69 7.17 13.32 -10.29
CA ILE A 69 6.63 14.63 -9.90
C ILE A 69 5.26 14.53 -9.21
N PHE A 70 4.46 13.50 -9.53
CA PHE A 70 3.13 13.31 -8.95
C PHE A 70 3.17 12.61 -7.59
N ALA A 71 4.28 11.93 -7.25
CA ALA A 71 4.43 11.28 -5.96
C ALA A 71 4.39 12.29 -4.77
N PRO A 72 5.19 13.37 -4.73
CA PRO A 72 5.15 14.32 -3.62
C PRO A 72 3.82 15.07 -3.53
N THR A 73 3.17 15.39 -4.66
CA THR A 73 1.86 16.05 -4.66
C THR A 73 0.77 15.13 -4.10
N GLY A 74 0.79 13.85 -4.47
CA GLY A 74 -0.10 12.84 -3.90
C GLY A 74 0.10 12.64 -2.40
N VAL A 75 1.35 12.60 -1.94
CA VAL A 75 1.68 12.50 -0.49
C VAL A 75 1.16 13.72 0.27
N TRP A 76 1.39 14.93 -0.24
CA TRP A 76 0.94 16.15 0.41
C TRP A 76 -0.58 16.21 0.51
N LEU A 77 -1.30 15.86 -0.57
CA LEU A 77 -2.75 15.79 -0.59
C LEU A 77 -3.28 14.72 0.39
N GLY A 78 -2.65 13.56 0.44
CA GLY A 78 -2.98 12.50 1.40
C GLY A 78 -2.81 12.96 2.86
N LEU A 79 -1.72 13.65 3.17
CA LEU A 79 -1.48 14.21 4.51
C LEU A 79 -2.48 15.32 4.87
N TYR A 80 -2.86 16.16 3.91
CA TYR A 80 -3.87 17.18 4.11
C TYR A 80 -5.24 16.56 4.43
N VAL A 81 -5.67 15.59 3.63
CA VAL A 81 -6.93 14.86 3.83
C VAL A 81 -6.92 14.11 5.18
N LEU A 82 -5.81 13.46 5.52
CA LEU A 82 -5.66 12.74 6.80
C LEU A 82 -5.84 13.66 8.01
N LYS A 83 -5.39 14.92 7.95
CA LYS A 83 -5.57 15.89 9.04
C LYS A 83 -7.03 16.23 9.25
N ILE A 84 -7.81 16.39 8.16
CA ILE A 84 -9.19 16.86 8.19
C ILE A 84 -10.18 15.74 8.58
N ILE A 85 -9.92 14.49 8.18
CA ILE A 85 -10.83 13.37 8.45
C ILE A 85 -10.86 13.03 9.94
N PRO A 86 -12.02 13.02 10.63
CA PRO A 86 -12.12 12.55 12.01
C PRO A 86 -11.79 11.06 12.14
N GLU A 87 -11.20 10.66 13.28
CA GLU A 87 -10.72 9.26 13.47
C GLU A 87 -11.80 8.21 13.26
N ARG A 88 -13.03 8.47 13.72
CA ARG A 88 -14.18 7.57 13.51
C ARG A 88 -14.42 7.26 12.03
N TYR A 89 -14.39 8.28 11.17
CA TYR A 89 -14.60 8.09 9.73
C TYR A 89 -13.41 7.44 9.07
N PHE A 90 -12.19 7.75 9.50
CA PHE A 90 -10.98 7.10 9.01
C PHE A 90 -11.07 5.58 9.22
N TYR A 91 -11.39 5.16 10.45
CA TYR A 91 -11.51 3.74 10.78
C TYR A 91 -12.67 3.07 10.07
N SER A 92 -13.84 3.71 10.02
CA SER A 92 -15.00 3.16 9.29
C SER A 92 -14.67 2.94 7.81
N LEU A 93 -14.06 3.94 7.14
CA LEU A 93 -13.66 3.82 5.74
C LEU A 93 -12.60 2.74 5.54
N ALA A 94 -11.56 2.72 6.39
CA ALA A 94 -10.49 1.74 6.31
C ALA A 94 -11.03 0.30 6.46
N THR A 95 -11.92 0.06 7.42
CA THR A 95 -12.55 -1.24 7.64
C THR A 95 -13.48 -1.64 6.49
N SER A 96 -14.30 -0.72 5.97
CA SER A 96 -15.18 -1.00 4.84
C SER A 96 -14.39 -1.34 3.57
N LEU A 97 -13.35 -0.55 3.24
CA LEU A 97 -12.48 -0.80 2.09
C LEU A 97 -11.71 -2.11 2.23
N LEU A 98 -11.27 -2.43 3.45
CA LEU A 98 -10.63 -3.72 3.74
C LEU A 98 -11.61 -4.88 3.50
N GLY A 99 -12.85 -4.76 3.98
CA GLY A 99 -13.89 -5.76 3.76
C GLY A 99 -14.18 -5.97 2.27
N ILE A 100 -14.33 -4.88 1.50
CA ILE A 100 -14.52 -4.92 0.05
C ILE A 100 -13.32 -5.59 -0.63
N SER A 101 -12.09 -5.26 -0.21
CA SER A 101 -10.87 -5.88 -0.76
C SER A 101 -10.83 -7.38 -0.48
N GLY A 102 -11.22 -7.81 0.72
CA GLY A 102 -11.33 -9.22 1.09
C GLY A 102 -12.35 -9.96 0.22
N ILE A 103 -13.54 -9.39 0.03
CA ILE A 103 -14.58 -9.95 -0.85
C ILE A 103 -14.07 -10.05 -2.29
N LYS A 104 -13.43 -9.00 -2.81
CA LYS A 104 -12.86 -8.99 -4.17
C LYS A 104 -11.81 -10.08 -4.34
N LEU A 105 -10.93 -10.27 -3.35
CA LEU A 105 -9.91 -11.33 -3.41
C LEU A 105 -10.52 -12.73 -3.36
N LEU A 106 -11.58 -12.94 -2.57
CA LEU A 106 -12.30 -14.22 -2.56
C LEU A 106 -12.95 -14.47 -3.92
N TYR A 107 -13.56 -13.45 -4.52
CA TYR A 107 -14.14 -13.53 -5.85
C TYR A 107 -13.10 -13.89 -6.91
N ASP A 108 -11.96 -13.20 -6.96
CA ASP A 108 -10.86 -13.53 -7.88
C ASP A 108 -10.36 -14.98 -7.69
N ALA A 109 -10.29 -15.45 -6.43
CA ALA A 109 -9.85 -16.81 -6.13
C ALA A 109 -10.88 -17.89 -6.53
N LEU A 110 -12.17 -17.55 -6.51
CA LEU A 110 -13.28 -18.41 -6.96
C LEU A 110 -13.46 -18.38 -8.48
N GLN A 111 -13.07 -17.29 -9.15
CA GLN A 111 -13.11 -17.12 -10.60
C GLN A 111 -11.88 -17.69 -11.33
N LEU A 112 -11.35 -18.82 -10.86
CA LEU A 112 -10.37 -19.61 -11.62
C LEU A 112 -10.88 -19.91 -13.04
#